data_AF-A0A497BTD3-F1
#
_entry.id   AF-A0A497BTD3-F1
#
_cell.length_a   1.000
_cell.length_b   1.000
_cell.length_c   1.000
_cell.angle_alpha   90.00
_cell.angle_beta   90.00
_cell.angle_gamma   90.00
#
_symmetry.space_group_name_H-M   'P 1'
#
loop_
_entity.id
_entity.type
_entity.pdbx_description
1 polymer ?
#
loop_
_entity_poly.entity_id
_entity_poly.type
_entity_poly.pdbx_seq_one_letter_code
_entity_poly.pdbx_strand_id
1 'polypeptide(L)'
;MQQCTGKRRDKEASMQPRNVTNIAILGTGTMGPGIALLCADRYWGTAEYFEAGCGMTRESTLWLVEQGVRVMGIDAWGWDRPFWAIREEFCRTGDKGVLWAAHYAGIDKEYCHIEKLANLDKLPRPFGFKVACFPVRLMGGSAGWSRVVAILDA
;
A
#
# COMPACT_ATOMS: atom_id res chain seq x y z
N MET A 1 -14.15 4.36 11.98
CA MET A 1 -13.82 5.16 10.78
C MET A 1 -13.39 6.55 11.23
N GLN A 2 -12.09 6.83 11.30
CA GLN A 2 -11.61 8.18 11.57
C GLN A 2 -11.33 8.84 10.21
N GLN A 3 -12.20 9.78 9.84
CA GLN A 3 -12.17 10.48 8.56
C GLN A 3 -11.00 11.46 8.54
N CYS A 4 -10.09 11.31 7.57
CA CYS A 4 -9.01 12.29 7.33
C CYS A 4 -9.52 13.43 6.44
N THR A 5 -10.14 14.45 7.02
CA THR A 5 -10.66 15.66 6.34
C THR A 5 -9.81 16.92 6.55
N GLY A 6 -8.60 16.82 7.10
CA GLY A 6 -7.75 17.98 7.39
C GLY A 6 -6.89 18.49 6.22
N LYS A 7 -6.45 19.76 6.32
CA LYS A 7 -5.55 20.45 5.37
C LYS A 7 -4.22 19.68 5.29
N ARG A 8 -3.36 19.97 4.28
CA ARG A 8 -2.08 19.25 3.99
C ARG A 8 -1.19 18.89 5.20
N ARG A 9 -1.31 19.60 6.33
CA ARG A 9 -0.51 19.39 7.56
C ARG A 9 -1.13 18.44 8.60
N ASP A 10 -2.37 18.00 8.39
CA ASP A 10 -3.12 17.20 9.37
C ASP A 10 -3.23 15.72 8.96
N LYS A 11 -2.68 15.34 7.80
CA LYS A 11 -2.69 13.95 7.30
C LYS A 11 -1.42 13.23 7.72
N GLU A 12 -1.56 12.03 8.27
CA GLU A 12 -0.41 11.18 8.61
C GLU A 12 0.34 10.82 7.32
N ALA A 13 1.62 11.20 7.27
CA ALA A 13 2.46 11.08 6.07
C ALA A 13 2.99 9.67 5.81
N SER A 14 2.60 8.69 6.64
CA SER A 14 3.09 7.33 6.56
C SER A 14 2.26 6.39 7.43
N MET A 15 2.00 5.19 6.95
CA MET A 15 1.54 4.08 7.78
C MET A 15 2.76 3.49 8.54
N GLN A 16 2.75 3.59 9.86
CA GLN A 16 3.78 3.02 10.75
C GLN A 16 3.39 1.60 11.19
N PRO A 17 4.32 0.71 11.59
CA PRO A 17 3.99 -0.68 11.93
C PRO A 17 2.89 -0.82 12.99
N ARG A 18 2.89 0.07 13.99
CA ARG A 18 1.86 0.15 15.02
C ARG A 18 0.46 0.52 14.50
N ASN A 19 0.36 1.16 13.34
CA ASN A 19 -0.87 1.54 12.67
C ASN A 19 -1.30 0.51 11.61
N VAL A 20 -0.38 -0.37 11.20
CA VAL A 20 -0.58 -1.46 10.23
C VAL A 20 -1.45 -2.59 10.81
N THR A 21 -1.58 -2.66 12.13
CA THR A 21 -2.39 -3.66 12.86
C THR A 21 -3.90 -3.58 12.62
N ASN A 22 -4.42 -2.45 12.11
CA ASN A 22 -5.82 -2.28 11.71
C ASN A 22 -6.06 -2.45 10.21
N ILE A 23 -5.06 -2.95 9.47
CA ILE A 23 -5.18 -3.22 8.03
C ILE A 23 -5.92 -4.54 7.82
N ALA A 24 -6.80 -4.55 6.81
CA ALA A 24 -7.39 -5.73 6.23
C ALA A 24 -6.27 -6.71 5.80
N ILE A 25 -5.87 -7.61 6.71
CA ILE A 25 -5.01 -8.74 6.39
C ILE A 25 -5.91 -9.79 5.75
N LEU A 26 -5.80 -9.94 4.43
CA LEU A 26 -6.62 -10.88 3.69
C LEU A 26 -6.04 -12.29 3.83
N GLY A 27 -6.48 -13.01 4.86
CA GLY A 27 -6.18 -14.43 5.09
C GLY A 27 -6.80 -14.94 6.39
N THR A 28 -7.51 -16.08 6.30
CA THR A 28 -8.02 -17.06 7.31
C THR A 28 -8.12 -16.74 8.83
N GLY A 29 -8.07 -15.50 9.30
CA GLY A 29 -8.08 -15.15 10.73
C GLY A 29 -6.69 -15.25 11.41
N THR A 30 -5.63 -15.45 10.64
CA THR A 30 -4.22 -15.46 11.08
C THR A 30 -3.38 -14.67 10.08
N MET A 31 -2.37 -13.93 10.54
CA MET A 31 -1.38 -13.35 9.63
C MET A 31 -0.64 -14.49 8.91
N GLY A 32 -1.09 -14.78 7.69
CA GLY A 32 -0.58 -15.83 6.83
C GLY A 32 -0.40 -15.28 5.42
N PRO A 33 -0.08 -16.14 4.42
CA PRO A 33 0.11 -15.70 3.05
C PRO A 33 -1.18 -15.04 2.54
N GLY A 34 -1.14 -13.71 2.44
CA GLY A 34 -2.31 -12.88 2.19
C GLY A 34 -1.94 -11.60 1.47
N ILE A 35 -2.96 -10.81 1.13
CA ILE A 35 -2.81 -9.48 0.52
C ILE A 35 -3.24 -8.42 1.53
N ALA A 36 -2.34 -7.50 1.91
CA ALA A 36 -2.71 -6.36 2.74
C ALA A 36 -3.23 -5.23 1.84
N LEU A 37 -4.46 -4.74 2.07
CA LEU A 37 -5.07 -3.67 1.27
C LEU A 37 -5.21 -2.36 2.06
N LEU A 38 -4.67 -1.28 1.51
CA LEU A 38 -4.65 0.06 2.11
C LEU A 38 -5.54 1.02 1.29
N CYS A 39 -6.57 1.64 1.90
CA CYS A 39 -7.59 2.41 1.17
C CYS A 39 -7.32 3.93 1.13
N ALA A 40 -7.52 4.57 -0.05
CA ALA A 40 -7.62 6.03 -0.20
C ALA A 40 -8.44 6.53 -1.43
N ASP A 41 -9.30 5.70 -2.03
CA ASP A 41 -9.94 5.89 -3.36
C ASP A 41 -10.86 7.10 -3.50
N ARG A 42 -11.21 7.75 -2.39
CA ARG A 42 -12.06 8.95 -2.40
C ARG A 42 -11.52 10.13 -3.22
N TYR A 43 -10.25 10.12 -3.62
CA TYR A 43 -9.63 11.15 -4.46
C TYR A 43 -9.36 10.68 -5.90
N TRP A 44 -9.74 9.46 -6.27
CA TRP A 44 -9.53 8.97 -7.64
C TRP A 44 -10.19 9.90 -8.67
N GLY A 45 -9.43 10.29 -9.70
CA GLY A 45 -9.87 11.23 -10.73
C GLY A 45 -9.70 12.71 -10.38
N THR A 46 -9.16 13.04 -9.20
CA THR A 46 -8.83 14.42 -8.80
C THR A 46 -7.32 14.64 -8.71
N ALA A 47 -6.88 15.90 -8.72
CA ALA A 47 -5.46 16.25 -8.59
C ALA A 47 -4.88 15.83 -7.23
N GLU A 48 -5.73 15.78 -6.21
CA GLU A 48 -5.38 15.43 -4.83
C GLU A 48 -4.98 13.96 -4.68
N TYR A 49 -5.32 13.08 -5.63
CA TYR A 49 -4.98 11.65 -5.59
C TYR A 49 -3.49 11.41 -5.36
N PHE A 50 -2.63 12.22 -5.97
CA PHE A 50 -1.18 12.13 -5.84
C PHE A 50 -0.65 12.45 -4.44
N GLU A 51 -1.39 13.25 -3.67
CA GLU A 51 -0.96 13.73 -2.36
C GLU A 51 -1.69 13.03 -1.20
N ALA A 52 -2.80 12.36 -1.48
CA ALA A 52 -3.74 11.93 -0.44
C ALA A 52 -3.40 10.60 0.24
N GLY A 53 -2.65 9.72 -0.43
CA GLY A 53 -2.23 8.44 0.14
C GLY A 53 -1.15 8.62 1.21
N CYS A 54 -1.30 7.95 2.36
CA CYS A 54 -0.28 7.96 3.41
C CYS A 54 0.96 7.14 3.02
N GLY A 55 0.79 6.07 2.23
CA GLY A 55 1.87 5.19 1.81
C GLY A 55 2.53 4.43 2.97
N MET A 56 3.57 3.68 2.65
CA MET A 56 4.28 2.79 3.57
C MET A 56 5.70 3.28 3.83
N THR A 57 6.23 2.91 5.00
CA THR A 57 7.67 3.00 5.29
C THR A 57 8.37 1.67 4.95
N ARG A 58 9.71 1.70 4.90
CA ARG A 58 10.52 0.47 4.82
C ARG A 58 10.19 -0.49 5.97
N GLU A 59 10.15 0.03 7.20
CA GLU A 59 9.90 -0.75 8.41
C GLU A 59 8.52 -1.42 8.38
N SER A 60 7.48 -0.69 7.98
CA SER A 60 6.13 -1.24 7.84
C SER A 60 6.05 -2.32 6.76
N THR A 61 6.79 -2.14 5.66
CA THR A 61 6.88 -3.14 4.59
C THR A 61 7.55 -4.41 5.09
N LEU A 62 8.74 -4.29 5.69
CA LEU A 62 9.49 -5.43 6.22
C LEU A 62 8.70 -6.18 7.30
N TRP A 63 8.04 -5.45 8.20
CA TRP A 63 7.20 -6.04 9.22
C TRP A 63 6.09 -6.91 8.61
N LEU A 64 5.37 -6.42 7.60
CA LEU A 64 4.36 -7.23 6.90
C LEU A 64 4.96 -8.50 6.27
N VAL A 65 6.15 -8.40 5.67
CA VAL A 65 6.85 -9.56 5.09
C VAL A 65 7.22 -10.59 6.16
N GLU A 66 7.64 -10.14 7.34
CA GLU A 66 7.94 -10.98 8.51
C GLU A 66 6.68 -11.68 9.05
N GLN A 67 5.50 -11.07 8.89
CA GLN A 67 4.22 -11.71 9.20
C GLN A 67 3.75 -12.71 8.13
N GLY A 68 4.58 -13.00 7.13
CA GLY A 68 4.28 -13.97 6.07
C GLY A 68 3.51 -13.40 4.87
N VAL A 69 3.24 -12.10 4.84
CA VAL A 69 2.63 -11.43 3.68
C VAL A 69 3.64 -11.38 2.53
N ARG A 70 3.21 -11.71 1.32
CA ARG A 70 4.10 -11.75 0.12
C ARG A 70 3.60 -10.90 -1.02
N VAL A 71 2.30 -10.62 -1.06
CA VAL A 71 1.70 -9.72 -2.03
C VAL A 71 0.95 -8.66 -1.23
N MET A 72 1.06 -7.40 -1.61
CA MET A 72 0.42 -6.28 -0.91
C MET A 72 -0.27 -5.37 -1.92
N GLY A 73 -1.21 -4.55 -1.46
CA GLY A 73 -2.00 -3.68 -2.31
C GLY A 73 -2.28 -2.35 -1.64
N ILE A 74 -2.19 -1.28 -2.41
CA ILE A 74 -2.57 0.05 -1.98
C ILE A 74 -3.43 0.72 -3.06
N ASP A 75 -4.42 1.42 -2.59
CA ASP A 75 -5.21 2.35 -3.37
C ASP A 75 -4.67 3.76 -3.12
N ALA A 76 -3.50 3.99 -3.71
CA ALA A 76 -2.82 5.27 -3.76
C ALA A 76 -1.93 5.30 -5.00
N TRP A 77 -1.41 6.50 -5.31
CA TRP A 77 -0.50 6.69 -6.43
C TRP A 77 0.71 5.75 -6.39
N GLY A 78 1.26 5.50 -5.20
CA GLY A 78 2.36 4.57 -5.01
C GLY A 78 2.38 3.91 -3.63
N TRP A 79 3.24 2.90 -3.47
CA TRP A 79 3.44 2.13 -2.24
C TRP A 79 4.12 2.95 -1.15
N ASP A 80 5.09 3.78 -1.52
CA ASP A 80 5.83 4.64 -0.60
C ASP A 80 4.99 5.81 -0.05
N ARG A 81 5.52 6.46 0.98
CA ARG A 81 5.03 7.75 1.50
C ARG A 81 4.77 8.76 0.36
N PRO A 82 3.82 9.70 0.54
CA PRO A 82 3.53 10.68 -0.49
C PRO A 82 4.76 11.52 -0.82
N PHE A 83 4.88 11.88 -2.10
CA PHE A 83 6.09 12.51 -2.64
C PHE A 83 6.47 13.81 -1.93
N TRP A 84 5.49 14.59 -1.47
CA TRP A 84 5.75 15.82 -0.72
C TRP A 84 6.51 15.57 0.58
N ALA A 85 6.20 14.48 1.29
CA ALA A 85 6.83 14.12 2.56
C ALA A 85 8.26 13.61 2.34
N ILE A 86 8.45 12.75 1.34
CA ILE A 86 9.76 12.26 0.92
C ILE A 86 10.66 13.44 0.51
N ARG A 87 10.14 14.35 -0.32
CA ARG A 87 10.87 15.53 -0.78
C ARG A 87 11.28 16.43 0.39
N GLU A 88 10.36 16.74 1.29
CA GLU A 88 10.64 17.61 2.45
C GLU A 88 11.74 17.02 3.33
N GLU A 89 11.66 15.72 3.64
CA GLU A 89 12.69 15.05 4.43
C GLU A 89 14.03 15.00 3.71
N PHE A 90 14.03 14.68 2.41
CA PHE A 90 15.24 14.67 1.60
C PHE A 90 15.90 16.06 1.54
N CYS A 91 15.13 17.12 1.29
CA CYS A 91 15.66 18.49 1.26
C CYS A 91 16.23 18.92 2.62
N ARG A 92 15.65 18.44 3.73
CA ARG A 92 16.12 18.75 5.08
C ARG A 92 17.39 17.99 5.46
N THR A 93 17.52 16.74 5.04
CA THR A 93 18.55 15.81 5.54
C THR A 93 19.65 15.51 4.53
N GLY A 94 19.37 15.63 3.24
CA GLY A 94 20.22 15.10 2.16
C GLY A 94 20.28 13.57 2.09
N ASP A 95 19.51 12.86 2.92
CA ASP A 95 19.58 11.40 3.01
C ASP A 95 18.85 10.74 1.83
N LYS A 96 19.60 10.09 0.95
CA LYS A 96 19.04 9.35 -0.20
C LYS A 96 18.24 8.11 0.23
N GLY A 97 18.47 7.59 1.44
CA GLY A 97 17.77 6.42 1.98
C GLY A 97 16.26 6.63 2.14
N VAL A 98 15.80 7.88 2.21
CA VAL A 98 14.37 8.21 2.32
C VAL A 98 13.62 8.10 0.99
N LEU A 99 14.34 8.05 -0.13
CA LEU A 99 13.78 7.97 -1.47
C LEU A 99 13.36 6.53 -1.77
N TRP A 100 12.05 6.30 -1.93
CA TRP A 100 11.50 4.99 -2.28
C TRP A 100 11.87 3.88 -1.29
N ALA A 101 11.98 4.24 0.00
CA ALA A 101 12.48 3.36 1.03
C ALA A 101 11.62 2.10 1.21
N ALA A 102 10.30 2.22 1.02
CA ALA A 102 9.38 1.09 1.11
C ALA A 102 9.55 0.16 -0.10
N HIS A 103 9.63 0.68 -1.32
CA HIS A 103 9.95 -0.11 -2.52
C HIS A 103 11.26 -0.88 -2.38
N TYR A 104 12.31 -0.21 -1.88
CA TYR A 104 13.63 -0.83 -1.69
C TYR A 104 13.69 -1.85 -0.55
N ALA A 105 12.62 -2.04 0.23
CA ALA A 105 12.53 -3.19 1.14
C ALA A 105 12.65 -4.52 0.37
N GLY A 106 12.29 -4.53 -0.92
CA GLY A 106 12.28 -5.70 -1.80
C GLY A 106 13.68 -6.25 -2.10
N ILE A 107 14.71 -5.44 -1.89
CA ILE A 107 16.11 -5.87 -2.01
C ILE A 107 16.47 -6.82 -0.85
N ASP A 108 15.93 -6.58 0.35
CA ASP A 108 16.26 -7.35 1.55
C ASP A 108 15.34 -8.56 1.73
N LYS A 109 14.05 -8.39 1.41
CA LYS A 109 13.03 -9.42 1.60
C LYS A 109 12.09 -9.46 0.39
N GLU A 110 11.85 -10.67 -0.11
CA GLU A 110 10.95 -10.88 -1.23
C GLU A 110 9.51 -10.49 -0.89
N TYR A 111 8.96 -9.57 -1.67
CA TYR A 111 7.53 -9.26 -1.70
C TYR A 111 7.17 -8.61 -3.03
N CYS A 112 5.87 -8.57 -3.32
CA CYS A 112 5.29 -7.83 -4.43
C CYS A 112 4.24 -6.86 -3.88
N HIS A 113 4.07 -5.70 -4.51
CA HIS A 113 2.98 -4.80 -4.20
C HIS A 113 2.21 -4.40 -5.47
N ILE A 114 0.98 -3.96 -5.27
CA ILE A 114 0.09 -3.48 -6.32
C ILE A 114 -0.38 -2.10 -5.93
N GLU A 115 -0.17 -1.14 -6.82
CA GLU A 115 -0.55 0.25 -6.61
C GLU A 115 -1.83 0.57 -7.38
N LYS A 116 -2.49 1.67 -7.01
CA LYS A 116 -3.69 2.17 -7.71
C LYS A 116 -4.82 1.14 -7.80
N LEU A 117 -4.99 0.36 -6.73
CA LEU A 117 -6.22 -0.41 -6.55
C LEU A 117 -7.42 0.53 -6.46
N ALA A 118 -8.61 0.00 -6.70
CA ALA A 118 -9.86 0.75 -6.66
C ALA A 118 -10.99 -0.14 -6.17
N ASN A 119 -12.11 0.47 -5.75
CA ASN A 119 -13.29 -0.22 -5.23
C ASN A 119 -13.03 -0.99 -3.93
N LEU A 120 -12.04 -0.57 -3.14
CA LEU A 120 -11.76 -1.23 -1.86
C LEU A 120 -12.89 -0.97 -0.86
N ASP A 121 -13.58 0.16 -1.00
CA ASP A 121 -14.80 0.54 -0.28
C ASP A 121 -15.99 -0.42 -0.54
N LYS A 122 -16.00 -1.11 -1.69
CA LYS A 122 -17.07 -2.06 -2.07
C LYS A 122 -16.90 -3.44 -1.46
N LEU A 123 -15.79 -3.69 -0.75
CA LEU A 123 -15.56 -4.98 -0.12
C LEU A 123 -16.50 -5.14 1.09
N PRO A 124 -17.30 -6.23 1.18
CA PRO A 124 -18.36 -6.35 2.17
C PRO A 124 -17.84 -6.59 3.59
N ARG A 125 -16.57 -6.98 3.73
CA ARG A 125 -15.90 -7.32 4.98
C ARG A 125 -14.41 -7.00 4.86
N PRO A 126 -13.72 -6.67 5.97
CA PRO A 126 -12.29 -6.37 5.95
C PRO A 126 -11.40 -7.60 5.69
N PHE A 127 -11.91 -8.82 5.86
CA PHE A 127 -11.14 -10.05 5.61
C PHE A 127 -12.06 -11.24 5.31
N GLY A 128 -11.47 -12.38 4.95
CA GLY A 128 -12.21 -13.62 4.70
C GLY A 128 -12.71 -13.78 3.26
N PHE A 129 -12.15 -13.03 2.31
CA PHE A 129 -12.36 -13.24 0.87
C PHE A 129 -11.00 -13.47 0.19
N LYS A 130 -11.04 -14.02 -1.03
CA LYS A 130 -9.81 -14.26 -1.81
C LYS A 130 -9.54 -13.08 -2.74
N VAL A 131 -8.26 -12.83 -3.02
CA VAL A 131 -7.84 -11.89 -4.05
C VAL A 131 -6.99 -12.63 -5.07
N ALA A 132 -7.27 -12.40 -6.35
CA ALA A 132 -6.48 -12.91 -7.46
C ALA A 132 -5.94 -11.75 -8.27
N CYS A 133 -4.67 -11.86 -8.66
CA CYS A 133 -3.93 -10.83 -9.40
C CYS A 133 -3.48 -11.44 -10.72
N PHE A 134 -3.88 -10.83 -11.84
CA PHE A 134 -3.54 -11.29 -13.18
C PHE A 134 -2.61 -10.28 -13.86
N PRO A 135 -1.29 -10.31 -13.57
CA PRO A 135 -0.33 -9.40 -14.17
C PRO A 135 -0.07 -9.76 -15.63
N VAL A 136 0.09 -8.73 -16.47
CA VAL A 136 0.62 -8.91 -17.81
C VAL A 136 2.12 -9.09 -17.74
N ARG A 137 2.58 -10.21 -18.31
CA ARG A 137 4.00 -10.57 -18.35
C ARG A 137 4.70 -9.76 -19.43
N LEU A 138 5.59 -8.87 -19.01
CA LEU A 138 6.46 -8.11 -19.89
C LEU A 138 7.86 -8.74 -19.87
N MET A 139 8.39 -9.10 -21.05
CA MET A 139 9.72 -9.66 -21.20
C MET A 139 10.78 -8.67 -20.70
N GLY A 140 11.56 -9.06 -19.69
CA GLY A 140 12.57 -8.20 -19.07
C GLY A 140 12.01 -7.06 -18.21
N GLY A 141 10.69 -7.02 -17.98
CA GLY A 141 10.05 -6.01 -17.14
C GLY A 141 10.18 -6.32 -15.65
N SER A 142 10.41 -5.29 -14.83
CA SER A 142 10.38 -5.39 -13.37
C SER A 142 8.96 -5.28 -12.78
N ALA A 143 7.98 -4.85 -13.60
CA ALA A 143 6.57 -4.73 -13.23
C ALA A 143 5.67 -4.82 -14.47
N GLY A 144 4.37 -5.00 -14.26
CA GLY A 144 3.35 -4.99 -15.31
C GLY A 144 1.99 -4.61 -14.74
N TRP A 145 1.07 -4.14 -15.60
CA TRP A 145 -0.30 -3.89 -15.17
C TRP A 145 -0.99 -5.21 -14.79
N SER A 146 -1.88 -5.15 -13.81
CA SER A 146 -2.58 -6.34 -13.31
C SER A 146 -4.08 -6.10 -13.26
N ARG A 147 -4.85 -7.09 -13.70
CA ARG A 147 -6.27 -7.16 -13.35
C ARG A 147 -6.38 -7.80 -11.98
N VAL A 148 -6.73 -7.02 -10.97
CA VAL A 148 -6.95 -7.52 -9.61
C VAL A 148 -8.44 -7.69 -9.36
N VAL A 149 -8.83 -8.82 -8.77
CA VAL A 149 -10.22 -9.12 -8.43
C VAL A 149 -10.31 -9.65 -7.01
N ALA A 150 -11.34 -9.21 -6.28
CA ALA A 150 -11.79 -9.87 -5.07
C ALA A 150 -12.84 -10.93 -5.44
N ILE A 151 -12.68 -12.14 -4.92
CA ILE A 151 -13.61 -13.25 -5.09
C ILE A 151 -14.41 -13.36 -3.80
N LEU A 152 -15.70 -13.06 -3.91
CA LEU A 152 -16.65 -13.06 -2.82
C LEU A 152 -17.48 -14.34 -2.90
N ASP A 153 -17.77 -14.94 -1.74
CA ASP A 153 -18.75 -16.02 -1.68
C ASP A 153 -20.15 -15.45 -1.95
N ALA A 154 -21.02 -16.26 -2.54
CA ALA A 154 -22.42 -15.91 -2.84
C ALA A 154 -23.28 -15.85 -1.58
#